data_AF-A0A1Y3CAJ9-F1
#
_entry.id   AF-A0A1Y3CAJ9-F1
#
_cell.length_a   1.000
_cell.length_b   1.000
_cell.length_c   1.000
_cell.angle_alpha   90.00
_cell.angle_beta   90.00
_cell.angle_gamma   90.00
#
_symmetry.space_group_name_H-M   'P 1'
#
loop_
_entity.id
_entity.type
_entity.pdbx_description
1 polymer ?
#
loop_
_entity_poly.entity_id
_entity_poly.type
_entity_poly.pdbx_seq_one_letter_code
_entity_poly.pdbx_strand_id
1 'polypeptide(L)' 'MKEVYSFKAQIGKSLFNDQPVLIINHNLANNPLWVRHYHNEMVQISSHIYLATSHYKIGNKLKFVSYFAFNRSLS' A
#
# COMPACT_ATOMS: atom_id res chain seq x y z
N MET A 1 5.18 13.99 20.83
CA MET A 1 4.64 12.63 20.81
C MET A 1 5.16 11.94 19.57
N LYS A 2 5.76 10.74 19.70
CA LYS A 2 6.27 9.98 18.55
C LYS A 2 5.06 9.43 17.82
N GLU A 3 4.67 10.01 16.69
CA GLU A 3 3.62 9.44 15.85
C GLU A 3 4.14 8.12 15.29
N VAL A 4 3.66 7.01 15.86
CA VAL A 4 4.00 5.67 15.37
C VAL A 4 3.13 5.40 14.15
N TYR A 5 3.68 5.70 12.97
CA TYR A 5 3.11 5.27 11.70
C TYR A 5 2.73 3.79 11.77
N SER A 6 1.49 3.47 11.40
CA SER A 6 0.93 2.13 11.47
C SER A 6 0.28 1.78 10.14
N PHE A 7 0.28 0.50 9.77
CA PHE A 7 -0.48 0.02 8.62
C PHE A 7 -1.00 -1.39 8.88
N LYS A 8 -2.04 -1.79 8.15
CA LYS A 8 -2.50 -3.18 8.09
C LYS A 8 -2.40 -3.67 6.66
N ALA A 9 -1.83 -4.85 6.47
CA ALA A 9 -1.81 -5.52 5.17
C ALA A 9 -2.97 -6.52 5.10
N GLN A 10 -3.65 -6.57 3.96
CA GLN A 10 -4.72 -7.55 3.70
C GLN A 10 -4.74 -7.95 2.23
N ILE A 11 -5.14 -9.19 1.95
CA ILE A 11 -5.40 -9.60 0.57
C ILE A 11 -6.75 -9.01 0.14
N GLY A 12 -6.81 -8.40 -1.03
CA GLY A 12 -8.02 -7.85 -1.61
C GLY A 12 -7.99 -7.84 -3.13
N LYS A 13 -9.09 -7.41 -3.76
CA LYS A 13 -9.16 -7.24 -5.22
C LYS A 13 -8.39 -5.98 -5.63
N SER A 14 -7.58 -6.07 -6.69
CA SER A 14 -6.92 -4.91 -7.29
C SER A 14 -7.95 -3.92 -7.87
N LEU A 15 -7.60 -2.63 -7.83
CA LEU A 15 -8.33 -1.59 -8.55
C LEU A 15 -7.92 -1.46 -10.02
N PHE A 16 -6.84 -2.16 -10.43
CA PHE A 16 -6.22 -2.02 -11.75
C PHE A 16 -6.26 -3.30 -12.59
N ASN A 17 -6.50 -4.46 -11.97
CA ASN A 17 -6.60 -5.74 -12.66
C ASN A 17 -7.53 -6.72 -11.92
N ASP A 18 -7.70 -7.92 -12.45
CA ASP A 18 -8.56 -8.95 -11.86
C ASP A 18 -7.82 -9.90 -10.88
N GLN A 19 -6.56 -9.62 -10.55
CA GLN A 19 -5.79 -10.45 -9.63
C GLN A 19 -5.97 -10.00 -8.17
N PRO A 20 -5.93 -10.94 -7.22
CA PRO A 20 -5.80 -10.59 -5.81
C PRO A 20 -4.44 -9.95 -5.56
N VAL A 21 -4.42 -8.89 -4.77
CA VAL A 21 -3.22 -8.14 -4.39
C VAL A 21 -3.17 -7.96 -2.89
N LEU A 22 -1.97 -7.82 -2.35
CA LEU A 22 -1.78 -7.40 -0.96
C LEU A 22 -1.92 -5.87 -0.90
N ILE A 23 -2.92 -5.39 -0.19
CA ILE A 23 -3.21 -3.96 -0.02
C ILE A 23 -2.61 -3.50 1.30
N ILE A 24 -1.82 -2.42 1.27
CA ILE A 24 -1.39 -1.72 2.49
C ILE A 24 -2.45 -0.68 2.83
N ASN A 25 -3.22 -0.94 3.88
CA ASN A 25 -4.22 -0.01 4.40
C ASN A 25 -3.55 1.01 5.33
N HIS A 26 -3.42 2.23 4.82
CA HIS A 26 -2.93 3.41 5.54
C HIS A 26 -4.05 4.19 6.26
N ASN A 27 -5.32 3.89 5.99
CA ASN A 27 -6.47 4.62 6.53
C ASN A 27 -6.82 4.16 7.95
N LEU A 28 -5.88 4.34 8.87
CA LEU A 28 -6.04 4.08 10.29
C LEU A 28 -6.17 5.41 11.06
N ALA A 29 -7.01 5.43 12.09
CA ALA A 29 -7.32 6.66 12.83
C ALA A 29 -6.10 7.29 13.52
N ASN A 30 -5.08 6.50 13.84
CA ASN A 30 -3.84 6.94 14.47
C ASN A 30 -2.79 7.47 13.48
N ASN A 31 -3.03 7.37 12.17
CA ASN A 31 -2.13 7.92 11.16
C ASN A 31 -2.44 9.39 10.86
N PRO A 32 -1.43 10.21 10.52
CA PRO A 32 -1.66 11.54 9.99
C PRO A 32 -2.60 11.52 8.78
N LEU A 33 -3.43 12.55 8.64
CA LEU A 33 -4.43 12.61 7.56
C LEU A 33 -3.80 12.38 6.19
N TRP A 34 -2.67 13.02 5.89
CA TRP A 34 -1.96 12.87 4.62
C TRP A 34 -1.51 11.43 4.35
N VAL A 35 -1.15 10.65 5.37
CA VAL A 35 -0.78 9.23 5.21
C VAL A 35 -2.00 8.40 4.81
N ARG A 36 -3.17 8.69 5.40
CA ARG A 36 -4.41 7.93 5.19
C ARG A 36 -4.92 7.98 3.75
N HIS A 37 -4.41 8.88 2.93
CA HIS A 37 -4.76 9.01 1.51
C HIS A 37 -3.94 8.10 0.58
N TYR A 38 -2.90 7.44 1.07
CA TYR A 38 -2.15 6.49 0.25
C TYR A 38 -2.92 5.19 0.05
N HIS A 39 -2.85 4.68 -1.17
CA HIS A 39 -3.36 3.38 -1.60
C HIS A 39 -2.22 2.63 -2.27
N ASN A 40 -1.79 1.53 -1.66
CA ASN A 40 -0.73 0.71 -2.23
C ASN A 40 -1.26 -0.69 -2.51
N GLU A 41 -0.97 -1.19 -3.71
CA GLU A 41 -1.23 -2.56 -4.12
C GLU A 41 0.08 -3.26 -4.42
N MET A 42 0.25 -4.45 -3.86
CA MET A 42 1.46 -5.25 -3.98
C MET A 42 1.14 -6.60 -4.60
N VAL A 43 1.98 -7.01 -5.55
CA VAL A 43 1.97 -8.34 -6.16
C VAL A 43 3.23 -9.07 -5.72
N GLN A 44 3.07 -10.32 -5.31
CA GLN A 44 4.22 -11.17 -5.01
C GLN A 44 4.84 -11.66 -6.32
N ILE A 45 6.12 -11.38 -6.54
CA ILE A 45 6.85 -11.78 -7.76
C ILE A 45 7.89 -12.88 -7.49
N SER A 46 8.19 -13.14 -6.22
CA SER A 46 9.00 -14.29 -5.78
C SER A 46 8.65 -14.66 -4.32
N SER A 47 9.27 -15.70 -3.76
CA SER A 47 9.04 -16.13 -2.37
C SER A 47 9.25 -15.02 -1.32
N HIS A 48 10.07 -14.01 -1.60
CA HIS A 48 10.40 -12.95 -0.65
C HIS A 48 10.20 -11.52 -1.18
N ILE A 49 9.93 -11.35 -2.47
CA ILE A 49 9.84 -10.04 -3.11
C ILE A 49 8.41 -9.72 -3.51
N TYR A 50 7.96 -8.55 -3.09
CA TYR A 50 6.72 -7.94 -3.55
C TYR A 50 7.04 -6.69 -4.35
N LEU A 51 6.43 -6.56 -5.52
CA LEU A 51 6.43 -5.33 -6.29
C LEU A 51 5.14 -4.57 -6.00
N ALA A 52 5.26 -3.28 -5.74
CA ALA A 52 4.15 -2.44 -5.32
C ALA A 52 4.01 -1.19 -6.20
N THR A 53 2.76 -0.76 -6.36
CA THR A 53 2.44 0.58 -6.85
C THR A 53 1.89 1.40 -5.69
N SER A 54 2.29 2.67 -5.63
CA SER A 54 1.74 3.64 -4.68
C SER A 54 0.95 4.70 -5.42
N HIS A 55 -0.26 4.95 -4.92
CA HIS A 55 -1.14 6.00 -5.39
C HIS A 55 -1.57 6.88 -4.23
N TYR A 56 -1.76 8.16 -4.51
CA TYR A 56 -2.36 9.11 -3.58
C TYR A 56 -3.81 9.40 -4.01
N LYS A 57 -4.75 9.27 -3.09
CA LYS A 57 -6.18 9.49 -3.34
C LYS A 57 -6.54 10.97 -3.23
N ILE A 58 -7.02 11.54 -4.34
CA ILE A 58 -7.53 12.92 -4.43
C ILE A 58 -8.99 12.86 -4.89
N GLY A 59 -9.93 13.10 -3.98
CA GLY A 59 -11.36 12.86 -4.22
C GLY A 59 -11.61 11.40 -4.60
N ASN A 60 -12.22 11.18 -5.77
CA ASN A 60 -12.47 9.84 -6.33
C ASN A 60 -11.39 9.37 -7.32
N LYS A 61 -10.27 10.08 -7.42
CA LYS A 61 -9.16 9.74 -8.34
C LYS A 61 -7.96 9.21 -7.57
N LEU A 62 -7.24 8.29 -8.19
CA LEU A 62 -5.92 7.84 -7.76
C LEU A 62 -4.85 8.49 -8.63
N LYS A 63 -3.91 9.21 -8.00
CA LYS A 63 -2.75 9.78 -8.67
C LYS A 63 -1.55 8.89 -8.40
N PHE A 64 -0.90 8.39 -9.45
CA PHE A 64 0.33 7.62 -9.33
C PHE A 64 1.41 8.44 -8.61
N VAL A 65 2.12 7.79 -7.68
CA VAL A 65 3.22 8.39 -6.92
C VAL A 65 4.53 7.70 -7.27
N SER A 66 4.58 6.38 -7.12
CA SER A 66 5.82 5.62 -7.33
C SER A 66 5.56 4.13 -7.51
N TYR A 67 6.60 3.45 -8.01
CA TYR A 67 6.81 2.03 -7.79
C TYR A 67 7.77 1.83 -6.62
N PHE A 68 7.59 0.78 -5.84
CA PHE A 68 8.55 0.36 -4.83
C PHE A 68 8.52 -1.17 -4.68
N ALA A 69 9.59 -1.74 -4.12
CA ALA A 69 9.67 -3.16 -3.83
C ALA A 69 9.87 -3.39 -2.34
N PHE A 70 9.28 -4.46 -1.82
CA PHE A 70 9.48 -4.91 -0.46
C PHE A 70 10.14 -6.28 -0.47
N ASN A 71 11.29 -6.39 0.17
CA ASN A 71 12.02 -7.64 0.31
C ASN A 71 11.94 -8.13 1.77
N ARG A 72 11.20 -9.22 1.98
CA ARG A 72 11.03 -9.88 3.28
C ARG A 72 12.24 -10.68 3.74
N SER A 73 13.25 -10.90 2.89
CA SER A 73 14.47 -11.61 3.31
C SER A 73 15.35 -10.76 4.23
N LEU A 74 15.06 -9.47 4.37
CA LEU A 74 15.86 -8.48 5.11
C LEU A 74 15.16 -7.97 6.36
N SER A 75 13.97 -8.48 6.67
CA SER A 75 13.10 -8.06 7.80
C SER A 75 13.18 -9.00 8.98
#